data_AF-A0AAD6TNJ1-F1
#
_entry.id   AF-A0AAD6TNJ1-F1
#
_cell.length_a   1.000
_cell.length_b   1.000
_cell.length_c   1.000
_cell.angle_alpha   90.00
_cell.angle_beta   90.00
_cell.angle_gamma   90.00
#
_symmetry.space_group_name_H-M   'P 1'
#
loop_
_entity.id
_entity.type
_entity.pdbx_description
1 polymer ?
#
loop_
_entity_poly.entity_id
_entity_poly.type
_entity_poly.pdbx_seq_one_letter_code
_entity_poly.pdbx_strand_id
1 'polypeptide(L)'
;MHQQTPWTEKGSTLPSDRIRPPAPPTPKNAAKGKRKAEPEPELPKSKAVRALEGLRNAMRVGVGGMEKYATPKGGCFCQARMHALSPHAPLCRACGLALCTLKSPAQTCSSCAEPILAAPQRTALLERLDARL
;
A
#
# COMPACT_ATOMS: atom_id res chain seq x y z
N MET A 1 -39.77 28.81 17.13
CA MET A 1 -39.85 28.33 15.74
C MET A 1 -38.88 27.16 15.60
N HIS A 2 -39.40 25.93 15.52
CA HIS A 2 -38.57 24.72 15.37
C HIS A 2 -38.51 24.37 13.89
N GLN A 3 -37.33 24.48 13.28
CA GLN A 3 -37.15 24.13 11.88
C GLN A 3 -37.01 22.60 11.76
N GLN A 4 -37.93 21.96 11.02
CA GLN A 4 -37.84 20.57 10.61
C GLN A 4 -37.15 20.50 9.25
N THR A 5 -36.07 19.73 9.16
CA THR A 5 -35.37 19.48 7.90
C THR A 5 -36.06 18.36 7.11
N PRO A 6 -35.99 18.37 5.77
CA PRO A 6 -36.77 17.46 4.91
C PRO A 6 -36.37 15.97 4.96
N TRP A 7 -35.38 15.58 5.76
CA TRP A 7 -34.94 14.19 5.99
C TRP A 7 -35.26 13.66 7.39
N THR A 8 -35.97 14.44 8.22
CA THR A 8 -36.41 13.99 9.55
C THR A 8 -37.90 13.67 9.53
N GLU A 9 -38.25 12.42 9.24
CA GLU A 9 -39.61 11.93 9.48
C GLU A 9 -39.79 11.52 10.94
N LYS A 10 -40.91 11.92 11.55
CA LYS A 10 -41.35 11.49 12.90
C LYS A 10 -41.76 10.02 12.84
N GLY A 11 -40.80 9.11 13.02
CA GLY A 11 -41.09 7.67 13.08
C GLY A 11 -39.96 6.74 12.62
N SER A 12 -38.74 7.23 12.36
CA SER A 12 -37.66 6.37 11.89
C SER A 12 -37.06 5.50 13.01
N THR A 13 -37.60 4.30 13.22
CA THR A 13 -36.84 3.20 13.83
C THR A 13 -35.83 2.70 12.81
N LEU A 14 -34.58 3.15 12.89
CA LEU A 14 -33.49 2.67 12.04
C LEU A 14 -33.25 1.18 12.34
N PRO A 15 -33.39 0.25 11.37
CA PRO A 15 -33.12 -1.17 11.58
C PRO A 15 -31.62 -1.44 11.43
N SER A 16 -30.76 -0.59 12.03
CA SER A 16 -29.32 -0.61 11.78
C SER A 16 -28.53 -1.53 12.72
N ASP A 17 -29.20 -2.20 13.67
CA ASP A 17 -28.56 -2.94 14.77
C ASP A 17 -28.66 -4.48 14.67
N ARG A 18 -29.10 -5.03 13.53
CA ARG A 18 -29.33 -6.48 13.37
C ARG A 18 -28.27 -7.23 12.57
N ILE A 19 -27.03 -6.76 12.60
CA ILE A 19 -25.90 -7.52 12.05
C ILE A 19 -25.37 -8.44 13.15
N ARG A 20 -25.77 -9.72 13.12
CA ARG A 20 -25.24 -10.74 14.02
C ARG A 20 -23.81 -11.11 13.58
N PRO A 21 -22.78 -10.97 14.43
CA PRO A 21 -21.45 -11.43 14.08
C PRO A 21 -21.43 -12.98 14.00
N PRO A 22 -20.69 -13.58 13.06
CA PRO A 22 -20.52 -15.02 12.99
C PRO A 22 -19.76 -15.52 14.22
N ALA A 23 -20.22 -16.64 14.79
CA ALA A 23 -19.60 -17.26 15.94
C ALA A 23 -18.18 -17.78 15.61
N PRO A 24 -17.23 -17.70 16.55
CA PRO A 24 -15.89 -18.26 16.34
C PRO A 24 -15.94 -19.80 16.28
N PRO A 25 -15.10 -20.45 15.44
CA PRO A 25 -14.99 -21.90 15.43
C PRO A 25 -14.33 -22.38 16.73
N THR A 26 -14.95 -23.36 17.39
CA THR A 26 -14.39 -24.03 18.57
C THR A 26 -13.18 -24.90 18.19
N PRO A 27 -12.05 -24.81 18.92
CA PRO A 27 -10.92 -25.68 18.69
C PRO A 27 -11.19 -27.07 19.29
N LYS A 28 -11.12 -28.11 18.45
CA LYS A 28 -11.11 -29.50 18.88
C LYS A 28 -9.69 -29.87 19.31
N ASN A 29 -9.48 -30.01 20.61
CA ASN A 29 -8.25 -30.58 21.17
C ASN A 29 -8.21 -32.09 20.90
N ALA A 30 -7.12 -32.57 20.31
CA ALA A 30 -6.73 -33.98 20.31
C ALA A 30 -5.20 -34.14 20.46
N ALA A 31 -4.81 -34.40 21.71
CA ALA A 31 -3.68 -35.18 22.22
C ALA A 31 -2.41 -35.45 21.38
N LYS A 32 -1.28 -35.14 22.05
CA LYS A 32 -0.08 -36.00 22.28
C LYS A 32 0.92 -36.19 21.14
N GLY A 33 2.01 -35.42 21.21
CA GLY A 33 3.29 -35.72 20.55
C GLY A 33 4.43 -34.84 21.06
N LYS A 34 5.44 -35.43 21.71
CA LYS A 34 6.72 -34.80 22.03
C LYS A 34 7.39 -34.35 20.72
N ARG A 35 7.63 -33.06 20.52
CA ARG A 35 8.62 -32.56 19.55
C ARG A 35 9.45 -31.42 20.13
N LYS A 36 10.74 -31.51 19.80
CA LYS A 36 11.81 -30.55 20.08
C LYS A 36 11.41 -29.16 19.58
N ALA A 37 11.91 -28.13 20.27
CA ALA A 37 11.79 -26.75 19.84
C ALA A 37 12.41 -26.56 18.44
N GLU A 38 11.54 -26.45 17.44
CA GLU A 38 11.82 -25.94 16.09
C GLU A 38 11.38 -24.46 16.08
N PRO A 39 12.03 -23.56 15.31
CA PRO A 39 11.65 -22.16 15.28
C PRO A 39 10.20 -22.04 14.82
N GLU A 40 9.43 -21.23 15.54
CA GLU A 40 8.03 -20.95 15.28
C GLU A 40 7.83 -20.56 13.80
N PRO A 41 6.98 -21.27 13.03
CA PRO A 41 6.73 -20.89 11.65
C PRO A 41 5.99 -19.56 11.66
N GLU A 42 6.69 -18.49 11.29
CA GLU A 42 6.11 -17.15 11.19
C GLU A 42 4.80 -17.22 10.40
N LEU A 43 3.72 -16.73 11.01
CA LEU A 43 2.41 -16.62 10.38
C LEU A 43 2.57 -16.02 8.97
N PRO A 44 1.91 -16.58 7.94
CA PRO A 44 2.09 -16.10 6.58
C PRO A 44 1.80 -14.60 6.48
N LYS A 45 2.86 -13.80 6.28
CA LYS A 45 2.72 -12.35 6.11
C LYS A 45 1.66 -12.03 5.06
N SER A 46 0.81 -11.05 5.35
CA SER A 46 -0.25 -10.63 4.44
C SER A 46 0.33 -10.15 3.10
N LYS A 47 -0.46 -10.28 2.02
CA LYS A 47 -0.06 -9.79 0.69
C LYS A 47 0.31 -8.30 0.72
N ALA A 48 -0.38 -7.51 1.54
CA ALA A 48 -0.13 -6.09 1.71
C ALA A 48 1.24 -5.82 2.35
N VAL A 49 1.59 -6.55 3.42
CA VAL A 49 2.91 -6.43 4.07
C VAL A 49 4.01 -6.79 3.08
N ARG A 50 3.89 -7.91 2.36
CA ARG A 50 4.87 -8.31 1.34
C ARG A 50 5.05 -7.26 0.24
N ALA A 51 3.96 -6.61 -0.19
CA ALA A 51 4.03 -5.54 -1.19
C ALA A 51 4.78 -4.31 -0.67
N LEU A 52 4.53 -3.91 0.58
CA LEU A 52 5.22 -2.80 1.25
C LEU A 52 6.71 -3.12 1.46
N GLU A 53 7.04 -4.34 1.89
CA GLU A 53 8.42 -4.81 2.03
C GLU A 53 9.16 -4.79 0.69
N GLY A 54 8.52 -5.26 -0.38
CA GLY A 54 9.08 -5.22 -1.74
C GLY A 54 9.37 -3.79 -2.21
N LEU A 55 8.45 -2.85 -1.93
CA LEU A 55 8.65 -1.44 -2.24
C LEU A 55 9.81 -0.83 -1.45
N ARG A 56 9.87 -1.10 -0.15
CA ARG A 56 10.93 -0.64 0.76
C ARG A 56 12.30 -1.15 0.32
N ASN A 57 12.39 -2.42 -0.08
CA ASN A 57 13.62 -3.02 -0.59
C ASN A 57 14.03 -2.41 -1.93
N ALA A 58 13.09 -2.20 -2.87
CA ALA A 58 13.37 -1.56 -4.15
C ALA A 58 13.92 -0.12 -3.98
N MET A 59 13.38 0.63 -3.02
CA MET A 59 13.83 1.98 -2.70
C MET A 59 15.23 2.01 -2.07
N ARG A 60 15.59 1.03 -1.23
CA ARG A 60 16.93 0.92 -0.61
C ARG A 60 18.00 0.54 -1.63
N VAL A 61 17.71 -0.38 -2.54
CA VAL A 61 18.64 -0.76 -3.63
C VAL A 61 18.91 0.45 -4.53
N GLY A 62 17.88 1.27 -4.76
CA GLY A 62 17.82 2.55 -5.50
C GLY A 62 19.00 3.52 -5.39
N VAL A 63 19.80 3.44 -4.33
CA VAL A 63 20.74 4.47 -3.88
C VAL A 63 22.08 4.44 -4.65
N GLY A 64 22.46 3.33 -5.29
CA GLY A 64 23.85 3.11 -5.74
C GLY A 64 24.15 3.07 -7.24
N GLY A 65 23.20 3.33 -8.16
CA GLY A 65 23.49 3.18 -9.59
C GLY A 65 22.38 3.65 -10.52
N MET A 66 22.37 4.95 -10.83
CA MET A 66 21.37 5.61 -11.68
C MET A 66 21.11 4.93 -13.03
N GLU A 67 22.09 4.20 -13.56
CA GLU A 67 22.02 3.47 -14.85
C GLU A 67 21.12 2.22 -14.79
N LYS A 68 20.99 1.57 -13.62
CA LYS A 68 20.20 0.32 -13.47
C LYS A 68 18.70 0.56 -13.22
N TYR A 69 18.27 1.82 -13.08
CA TYR A 69 16.87 2.18 -12.83
C TYR A 69 16.09 2.60 -14.08
N ALA A 70 16.72 2.47 -15.25
CA ALA A 70 15.97 2.47 -16.51
C ALA A 70 14.89 1.39 -16.42
N THR A 71 13.64 1.79 -16.63
CA THR A 71 12.52 0.85 -16.65
C THR A 71 12.79 -0.23 -17.69
N PRO A 72 12.91 -1.52 -17.34
CA PRO A 72 13.34 -2.57 -18.25
C PRO A 72 12.37 -2.81 -19.43
N LYS A 73 11.20 -2.17 -19.42
CA LYS A 73 10.17 -2.26 -20.47
C LYS A 73 9.72 -0.90 -21.05
N GLY A 74 10.46 0.18 -20.79
CA GLY A 74 10.00 1.54 -21.11
C GLY A 74 8.81 1.93 -20.23
N GLY A 75 8.92 2.99 -19.44
CA GLY A 75 7.90 3.33 -18.43
C GLY A 75 6.49 3.55 -18.99
N CYS A 76 5.45 3.50 -18.13
CA CYS A 76 4.08 3.89 -18.53
C CYS A 76 4.00 5.40 -18.73
N PHE A 77 3.44 5.83 -19.86
CA PHE A 77 3.11 7.24 -20.16
C PHE A 77 1.61 7.53 -20.12
N CYS A 78 0.87 6.63 -19.47
CA CYS A 78 -0.58 6.66 -19.39
C CYS A 78 -1.17 7.83 -18.58
N GLN A 79 -0.34 8.65 -17.91
CA GLN A 79 -0.79 9.78 -17.07
C GLN A 79 -1.87 9.41 -16.04
N ALA A 80 -1.83 8.18 -15.52
CA ALA A 80 -2.85 7.59 -14.66
C ALA A 80 -4.29 7.56 -15.25
N ARG A 81 -4.44 7.64 -16.58
CA ARG A 81 -5.74 7.51 -17.27
C ARG A 81 -6.17 6.05 -17.46
N MET A 82 -5.20 5.14 -17.65
CA MET A 82 -5.46 3.70 -17.83
C MET A 82 -5.23 2.89 -16.55
N HIS A 83 -4.35 3.37 -15.68
CA HIS A 83 -3.93 2.70 -14.46
C HIS A 83 -4.14 3.66 -13.30
N ALA A 84 -4.42 3.13 -12.12
CA ALA A 84 -4.58 3.95 -10.93
C ALA A 84 -3.35 4.84 -10.68
N LEU A 85 -3.60 6.02 -10.10
CA LEU A 85 -2.55 6.95 -9.69
C LEU A 85 -1.63 6.27 -8.66
N SER A 86 -0.32 6.52 -8.76
CA SER A 86 0.64 5.96 -7.81
C SER A 86 0.38 6.52 -6.39
N PRO A 87 0.20 5.66 -5.37
CA PRO A 87 -0.15 6.10 -4.02
C PRO A 87 1.00 6.77 -3.28
N HIS A 88 2.25 6.48 -3.66
CA HIS A 88 3.44 6.97 -2.97
C HIS A 88 4.20 8.04 -3.75
N ALA A 89 3.98 8.12 -5.07
CA ALA A 89 4.59 9.12 -5.93
C ALA A 89 3.68 9.46 -7.11
N PRO A 90 2.59 10.24 -6.88
CA PRO A 90 1.58 10.53 -7.90
C PRO A 90 2.09 11.42 -9.05
N LEU A 91 3.17 12.17 -8.83
CA LEU A 91 3.72 13.14 -9.78
C LEU A 91 5.24 13.06 -9.81
N CYS A 92 5.84 13.21 -10.99
CA CYS A 92 7.24 13.55 -11.10
C CYS A 92 7.45 15.03 -10.74
N ARG A 93 8.29 15.32 -9.74
CA ARG A 93 8.54 16.71 -9.31
C ARG A 93 9.42 17.52 -10.26
N ALA A 94 10.12 16.87 -11.19
CA ALA A 94 10.96 17.54 -12.18
C ALA A 94 10.16 18.02 -13.40
N CYS A 95 9.30 17.17 -13.97
CA CYS A 95 8.57 17.50 -15.21
C CYS A 95 7.04 17.58 -15.06
N GLY A 96 6.48 17.28 -13.88
CA GLY A 96 5.04 17.32 -13.65
C GLY A 96 4.25 16.16 -14.28
N LEU A 97 4.90 15.10 -14.76
CA LEU A 97 4.18 13.94 -15.29
C LEU A 97 3.42 13.21 -14.17
N ALA A 98 2.11 12.99 -14.36
CA ALA A 98 1.31 12.14 -13.49
C ALA A 98 1.71 10.67 -13.65
N LEU A 99 2.03 10.00 -12.54
CA LEU A 99 2.57 8.64 -12.53
C LEU A 99 1.53 7.65 -12.03
N CYS A 100 1.40 6.52 -12.72
CA CYS A 100 0.51 5.45 -12.31
C CYS A 100 1.22 4.40 -11.42
N THR A 101 0.45 3.45 -10.90
CA THR A 101 0.93 2.34 -10.07
C THR A 101 2.01 1.45 -10.72
N LEU A 102 2.08 1.40 -12.05
CA LEU A 102 3.16 0.67 -12.74
C LEU A 102 4.53 1.35 -12.61
N LYS A 103 4.55 2.64 -12.26
CA LYS A 103 5.78 3.40 -12.07
C LYS A 103 6.17 3.38 -10.59
N SER A 104 7.25 2.66 -10.28
CA SER A 104 7.76 2.59 -8.91
C SER A 104 8.48 3.90 -8.52
N PRO A 105 8.30 4.41 -7.29
CA PRO A 105 9.02 5.58 -6.78
C PRO A 105 10.55 5.37 -6.70
N ALA A 106 11.02 4.12 -6.74
CA ALA A 106 12.45 3.80 -6.79
C ALA A 106 13.07 4.08 -8.18
N GLN A 107 12.27 4.19 -9.23
CA GLN A 107 12.75 4.36 -10.61
C GLN A 107 12.91 5.83 -10.99
N THR A 108 13.57 6.08 -12.13
CA THR A 108 13.63 7.39 -12.78
C THR A 108 12.37 7.64 -13.60
N CYS A 109 12.00 8.90 -13.79
CA CYS A 109 10.87 9.30 -14.63
C CYS A 109 11.14 8.91 -16.09
N SER A 110 10.17 8.32 -16.79
CA SER A 110 10.36 7.94 -18.20
C SER A 110 10.30 9.14 -19.16
N SER A 111 9.79 10.29 -18.71
CA SER A 111 9.70 11.51 -19.54
C SER A 111 10.93 12.39 -19.48
N CYS A 112 11.58 12.50 -18.32
CA CYS A 112 12.71 13.42 -18.12
C CYS A 112 13.95 12.74 -17.55
N ALA A 113 13.93 11.42 -17.33
CA ALA A 113 15.01 10.63 -16.72
C ALA A 113 15.43 11.04 -15.29
N GLU A 114 14.85 12.10 -14.72
CA GLU A 114 15.09 12.51 -13.34
C GLU A 114 14.50 11.52 -12.32
N PRO A 115 15.12 11.34 -11.14
CA PRO A 115 14.54 10.60 -10.02
C PRO A 115 13.15 11.14 -9.65
N ILE A 116 12.18 10.23 -9.51
CA ILE A 116 10.80 10.60 -9.14
C ILE A 116 10.73 11.26 -7.77
N LEU A 117 11.55 10.78 -6.83
CA LEU A 117 11.67 11.31 -5.47
C LEU A 117 13.08 11.82 -5.24
N ALA A 118 13.18 13.03 -4.71
CA ALA A 118 14.46 13.57 -4.23
C ALA A 118 14.97 12.76 -3.02
N ALA A 119 16.27 12.80 -2.73
CA ALA A 119 16.88 12.10 -1.59
C ALA A 119 16.11 12.26 -0.26
N PRO A 120 15.76 13.49 0.21
CA PRO A 120 15.03 13.66 1.48
C PRO A 120 13.59 13.12 1.45
N GLN A 121 12.97 13.07 0.27
CA GLN A 121 11.62 12.51 0.13
C GLN A 121 11.65 10.98 0.11
N ARG A 122 12.72 10.41 -0.44
CA ARG A 122 12.95 8.96 -0.40
C ARG A 122 13.17 8.49 1.03
N THR A 123 14.01 9.18 1.81
CA THR A 123 14.24 8.84 3.23
C THR A 123 12.95 8.96 4.02
N ALA A 124 12.21 10.06 3.88
CA ALA A 124 10.91 10.24 4.54
C ALA A 124 9.88 9.16 4.15
N LEU A 125 9.88 8.71 2.88
CA LEU A 125 9.00 7.62 2.45
C LEU A 125 9.45 6.27 3.03
N LEU A 126 10.76 6.00 3.10
CA LEU A 126 11.31 4.80 3.73
C LEU A 126 10.93 4.73 5.22
N GLU A 127 11.09 5.82 5.96
CA GLU A 127 10.68 5.92 7.37
C GLU A 127 9.18 5.64 7.55
N ARG A 128 8.33 6.21 6.67
CA ARG A 128 6.88 5.95 6.69
C ARG A 128 6.53 4.50 6.36
N LEU A 129 7.30 3.84 5.50
CA LEU A 129 7.10 2.42 5.19
C LEU A 129 7.55 1.55 6.35
N ASP A 130 8.71 1.84 6.94
CA ASP A 130 9.24 1.11 8.09
C ASP A 130 8.32 1.24 9.32
N ALA A 131 7.62 2.37 9.50
CA ALA A 131 6.62 2.55 10.57
C ALA A 131 5.29 1.80 10.36
N ARG A 132 5.03 1.26 9.16
CA ARG A 132 3.77 0.58 8.79
C ARG A 132 3.92 -0.94 8.65
N LEU A 133 5.15 -1.43 8.75
CA LEU A 133 5.54 -2.83 8.64
C LEU A 133 5.66 -3.43 10.04
#